data_AF-A0A960R2V0-F1
#
_entry.id   AF-A0A960R2V0-F1
#
_cell.length_a   1.000
_cell.length_b   1.000
_cell.length_c   1.000
_cell.angle_alpha   90.00
_cell.angle_beta   90.00
_cell.angle_gamma   90.00
#
_symmetry.space_group_name_H-M   'P 1'
#
loop_
_entity.id
_entity.type
_entity.pdbx_description
1 polymer ?
#
loop_
_entity_poly.entity_id
_entity_poly.type
_entity_poly.pdbx_seq_one_letter_code
_entity_poly.pdbx_strand_id
1 'polypeptide(L)'
;MPCRHSLSFLAFRPFAEASAFVLLLAAVGCQSPGVKEARKPITLTPVAEPLLDPKKLSSESSKAIKELDLESLHRKDPAELVRALNRGLASAGPMDRRRQAAAEVLCDEAFKLKEDHPASALGWYLAAARITYPAAISSHDDRKPSELLTLYNHACAIAAELAFLESRGGHSTIEGESPLGTESVSFQSDAPHCFDPADFDNLKVAELLKVKGYSEREIEPGLGGSLAGHIPSTEERAAADPFLPKIGMAIPVTATLHFSS
;
A
#
# COMPACT_ATOMS: atom_id res chain seq x y z
N MET A 1 -8.93 -22.94 5.45
CA MET A 1 -9.75 -21.95 6.17
C MET A 1 -9.44 -20.60 5.56
N PRO A 2 -10.43 -19.79 5.16
CA PRO A 2 -10.17 -18.45 4.64
C PRO A 2 -9.62 -17.55 5.76
N CYS A 3 -8.56 -16.79 5.48
CA CYS A 3 -8.05 -15.77 6.39
C CYS A 3 -8.82 -14.46 6.17
N ARG A 4 -9.27 -13.82 7.25
CA ARG A 4 -10.02 -12.55 7.23
C ARG A 4 -9.13 -11.40 7.69
N HIS A 5 -9.14 -10.32 6.91
CA HIS A 5 -8.40 -9.10 7.16
C HIS A 5 -9.35 -7.90 7.24
N SER A 6 -9.02 -6.92 8.07
CA SER A 6 -9.76 -5.65 8.17
C SER A 6 -8.85 -4.50 7.76
N LEU A 7 -9.34 -3.62 6.89
CA LEU A 7 -8.60 -2.43 6.43
C LEU A 7 -9.14 -1.16 7.10
N SER A 8 -8.25 -0.36 7.67
CA SER A 8 -8.61 0.87 8.39
C SER A 8 -7.92 2.06 7.76
N PHE A 9 -8.65 3.16 7.58
CA PHE A 9 -8.17 4.40 6.97
C PHE A 9 -7.98 5.49 8.02
N LEU A 10 -6.79 5.61 8.59
CA LEU A 10 -6.54 6.55 9.68
C LEU A 10 -6.26 7.96 9.17
N ALA A 11 -6.86 8.95 9.83
CA ALA A 11 -6.50 10.36 9.67
C ALA A 11 -5.20 10.68 10.41
N PHE A 12 -4.25 11.34 9.74
CA PHE A 12 -3.14 11.99 10.43
C PHE A 12 -3.71 13.17 11.24
N ARG A 13 -3.32 13.31 12.51
CA ARG A 13 -3.58 14.55 13.25
C ARG A 13 -2.82 15.67 12.53
N PRO A 14 -3.47 16.66 11.92
CA PRO A 14 -2.73 17.80 11.41
C PRO A 14 -2.26 18.58 12.65
N PHE A 15 -0.94 18.78 12.77
CA PHE A 15 -0.45 19.93 13.50
C PHE A 15 -1.16 21.15 12.91
N ALA A 16 -1.71 21.99 13.79
CA ALA A 16 -2.68 23.05 13.50
C ALA A 16 -2.17 24.22 12.62
N GLU A 17 -1.18 24.00 11.75
CA GLU A 17 -0.47 25.04 11.00
C GLU A 17 -0.65 24.94 9.47
N ALA A 18 -1.36 23.95 8.95
CA ALA A 18 -1.55 23.76 7.50
C ALA A 18 -2.45 24.83 6.83
N SER A 19 -3.22 25.59 7.61
CA SER A 19 -4.20 26.55 7.10
C SER A 19 -3.59 27.82 6.48
N ALA A 20 -2.32 28.12 6.77
CA ALA A 20 -1.67 29.35 6.29
C ALA A 20 -1.03 29.20 4.90
N PHE A 21 -0.74 27.98 4.43
CA PHE A 21 0.00 27.76 3.18
C PHE A 21 -0.88 27.78 1.93
N VAL A 22 -2.17 27.43 2.05
CA VAL A 22 -3.10 27.41 0.92
C VAL A 22 -3.48 28.83 0.45
N LEU A 23 -3.45 29.82 1.35
CA LEU A 23 -3.76 31.22 1.03
C LEU A 23 -2.60 31.97 0.35
N LEU A 24 -1.34 31.55 0.54
CA LEU A 24 -0.19 32.20 -0.09
C LEU A 24 0.03 31.79 -1.57
N LEU A 25 -0.55 30.67 -2.00
CA LEU A 25 -0.43 30.17 -3.38
C LEU A 25 -1.38 30.85 -4.38
N ALA A 26 -2.35 31.64 -3.90
CA ALA A 26 -3.30 32.34 -4.77
C ALA A 26 -2.75 33.61 -5.42
N ALA A 27 -1.58 34.11 -4.98
CA ALA A 27 -1.01 35.39 -5.45
C ALA A 27 0.07 35.25 -6.53
N VAL A 28 0.50 34.02 -6.85
CA VAL A 28 1.45 33.77 -7.94
C VAL A 28 0.67 33.08 -9.04
N GLY A 29 0.64 33.65 -10.25
CA GLY A 29 0.01 33.09 -11.44
C GLY A 29 0.69 31.79 -11.93
N CYS A 30 0.74 30.80 -11.06
CA CYS A 30 1.42 29.52 -11.23
C CYS A 30 0.48 28.55 -11.93
N GLN A 31 0.99 27.90 -12.98
CA GLN A 31 0.41 26.70 -13.56
C GLN A 31 -0.12 25.80 -12.45
N SER A 32 -1.39 25.37 -12.54
CA SER A 32 -1.96 24.45 -11.56
C SER A 32 -0.97 23.30 -11.33
N PRO A 33 -0.57 23.00 -10.08
CA PRO A 33 0.34 21.89 -9.82
C PRO A 33 -0.30 20.62 -10.39
N GLY A 34 0.29 20.11 -11.47
CA GLY A 34 -0.21 18.92 -12.14
C GLY A 34 0.20 17.70 -11.34
N VAL A 35 -0.76 16.90 -10.89
CA VAL A 35 -0.49 15.57 -10.34
C VAL A 35 -0.58 14.56 -11.47
N LYS A 36 0.43 13.69 -11.60
CA LYS A 36 0.44 12.59 -12.57
C LYS A 36 0.65 11.28 -11.86
N GLU A 37 -0.09 10.25 -12.22
CA GLU A 37 0.19 8.89 -11.77
C GLU A 37 1.41 8.35 -12.52
N ALA A 38 2.41 7.88 -11.77
CA ALA A 38 3.59 7.22 -12.29
C ALA A 38 3.36 5.70 -12.29
N ARG A 39 3.97 5.02 -13.27
CA ARG A 39 3.94 3.55 -13.36
C ARG A 39 4.82 2.85 -12.31
N LYS A 40 5.74 3.59 -11.69
CA LYS A 40 6.66 3.10 -10.66
C LYS A 40 6.63 4.06 -9.47
N PRO A 41 6.86 3.56 -8.23
CA PRO A 41 7.01 4.40 -7.06
C PRO A 41 8.07 5.48 -7.28
N ILE A 42 7.77 6.71 -6.86
CA ILE A 42 8.64 7.89 -7.06
C ILE A 42 9.63 8.03 -5.89
N THR A 43 9.87 6.95 -5.15
CA THR A 43 10.60 7.00 -3.89
C THR A 43 12.11 6.98 -4.12
N LEU A 44 12.79 8.04 -3.68
CA LEU A 44 14.26 8.15 -3.60
C LEU A 44 14.76 7.72 -2.22
N THR A 45 14.27 6.61 -1.67
CA THR A 45 14.93 5.98 -0.52
C THR A 45 15.78 4.81 -1.02
N PRO A 46 17.05 4.67 -0.60
CA PRO A 46 17.94 3.57 -1.04
C PRO A 46 17.36 2.17 -0.80
N VAL A 47 16.38 2.10 0.11
CA VAL A 47 15.68 0.90 0.54
C VAL A 47 14.53 0.56 -0.41
N ALA A 48 13.75 1.53 -0.90
CA ALA A 48 12.55 1.26 -1.69
C ALA A 48 12.82 1.00 -3.18
N GLU A 49 13.85 1.62 -3.77
CA GLU A 49 14.10 1.55 -5.21
C GLU A 49 14.45 0.13 -5.73
N PRO A 50 15.27 -0.68 -5.02
CA PRO A 50 15.52 -2.06 -5.41
C PRO A 50 14.35 -3.00 -5.06
N LEU A 51 13.61 -2.71 -3.98
CA LEU A 51 12.52 -3.56 -3.48
C LEU A 51 11.23 -3.45 -4.31
N LEU A 52 11.07 -2.35 -5.04
CA LEU A 52 9.85 -2.05 -5.82
C LEU A 52 10.12 -2.03 -7.33
N ASP A 53 11.28 -2.53 -7.79
CA ASP A 53 11.43 -2.93 -9.18
C ASP A 53 10.97 -4.38 -9.32
N PRO A 54 9.76 -4.66 -9.83
CA PRO A 54 9.21 -6.02 -9.91
C PRO A 54 10.17 -6.99 -10.63
N LYS A 55 11.06 -6.49 -11.48
CA LYS A 55 11.99 -7.32 -12.26
C LYS A 55 13.23 -7.82 -11.50
N LYS A 56 13.47 -7.39 -10.24
CA LYS A 56 14.68 -7.76 -9.50
C LYS A 56 14.39 -8.01 -8.03
N LEU A 57 14.76 -9.19 -7.57
CA LEU A 57 14.85 -9.49 -6.15
C LEU A 57 16.03 -8.73 -5.52
N SER A 58 15.89 -8.39 -4.25
CA SER A 58 17.00 -7.85 -3.46
C SER A 58 18.13 -8.87 -3.30
N SER A 59 19.31 -8.40 -2.90
CA SER A 59 20.44 -9.28 -2.61
C SER A 59 20.15 -10.24 -1.46
N GLU A 60 19.39 -9.80 -0.45
CA GLU A 60 19.06 -10.64 0.71
C GLU A 60 18.00 -11.70 0.35
N SER A 61 17.00 -11.35 -0.45
CA SER A 61 16.04 -12.31 -0.99
C SER A 61 16.71 -13.36 -1.88
N SER A 62 17.61 -12.92 -2.76
CA SER A 62 18.37 -13.81 -3.64
C SER A 62 19.22 -14.80 -2.84
N LYS A 63 19.88 -14.34 -1.76
CA LYS A 63 20.64 -15.22 -0.86
C LYS A 63 19.73 -16.23 -0.17
N ALA A 64 18.60 -15.79 0.39
CA ALA A 64 17.67 -16.68 1.10
C ALA A 64 17.10 -17.78 0.19
N ILE A 65 16.78 -17.44 -1.07
CA ILE A 65 16.31 -18.41 -2.07
C ILE A 65 17.40 -19.42 -2.43
N LYS A 66 18.65 -18.94 -2.58
CA LYS A 66 19.80 -19.78 -2.92
C LYS A 66 20.18 -20.73 -1.79
N GLU A 67 20.18 -20.27 -0.54
CA GLU A 67 20.49 -21.09 0.64
C GLU A 67 19.52 -22.26 0.84
N LEU A 68 18.31 -22.16 0.28
CA LEU A 68 17.28 -23.19 0.35
C LEU A 68 17.17 -24.03 -0.95
N ASP A 69 18.09 -23.83 -1.91
CA ASP A 69 18.08 -24.48 -3.22
C ASP A 69 16.77 -24.25 -4.02
N LEU A 70 16.11 -23.09 -3.82
CA LEU A 70 14.81 -22.78 -4.44
C LEU A 70 14.93 -21.90 -5.71
N GLU A 71 16.14 -21.62 -6.19
CA GLU A 71 16.38 -20.73 -7.35
C GLU A 71 15.59 -21.15 -8.60
N SER A 72 15.44 -22.46 -8.81
CA SER A 72 14.72 -23.01 -9.96
C SER A 72 13.22 -22.71 -9.94
N LEU A 73 12.63 -22.51 -8.76
CA LEU A 73 11.20 -22.24 -8.59
C LEU A 73 10.86 -20.79 -8.91
N HIS A 74 11.74 -19.84 -8.61
CA HIS A 74 11.46 -18.41 -8.80
C HIS A 74 10.95 -18.06 -10.21
N ARG A 75 11.48 -18.72 -11.24
CA ARG A 75 11.04 -18.51 -12.64
C ARG A 75 9.97 -19.47 -13.13
N LYS A 76 9.88 -20.67 -12.54
CA LYS A 76 9.02 -21.76 -13.04
C LYS A 76 7.68 -21.79 -12.33
N ASP A 77 7.70 -21.62 -11.01
CA ASP A 77 6.54 -21.69 -10.13
C ASP A 77 6.76 -20.75 -8.92
N PRO A 78 6.51 -19.44 -9.11
CA PRO A 78 6.59 -18.46 -8.02
C PRO A 78 5.67 -18.80 -6.84
N ALA A 79 4.53 -19.44 -7.11
CA ALA A 79 3.58 -19.84 -6.08
C ALA A 79 4.16 -20.93 -5.17
N GLU A 80 4.77 -21.98 -5.75
CA GLU A 80 5.45 -23.01 -4.95
C GLU A 80 6.69 -22.47 -4.23
N LEU A 81 7.42 -21.51 -4.83
CA LEU A 81 8.50 -20.81 -4.12
C LEU A 81 7.99 -20.14 -2.83
N VAL A 82 6.89 -19.38 -2.92
CA VAL A 82 6.30 -18.71 -1.76
C VAL A 82 5.83 -19.72 -0.71
N ARG A 83 5.18 -20.81 -1.12
CA ARG A 83 4.78 -21.88 -0.18
C ARG A 83 5.99 -22.50 0.51
N ALA A 84 7.07 -22.77 -0.24
CA ALA A 84 8.30 -23.34 0.30
C ALA A 84 8.97 -22.42 1.33
N LEU A 85 9.07 -21.12 1.02
CA LEU A 85 9.57 -20.12 1.97
C LEU A 85 8.69 -20.03 3.21
N ASN A 86 7.36 -20.02 3.03
CA ASN A 86 6.39 -19.89 4.13
C ASN A 86 6.39 -21.09 5.10
N ARG A 87 6.66 -22.31 4.62
CA ARG A 87 6.79 -23.51 5.50
C ARG A 87 7.81 -23.30 6.62
N GLY A 88 8.88 -22.54 6.36
CA GLY A 88 9.93 -22.25 7.33
C GLY A 88 9.65 -21.06 8.26
N LEU A 89 8.57 -20.31 8.04
CA LEU A 89 8.32 -19.06 8.76
C LEU A 89 7.60 -19.24 10.10
N ALA A 90 6.93 -20.38 10.32
CA ALA A 90 6.17 -20.63 11.55
C ALA A 90 7.03 -20.61 12.82
N SER A 91 8.30 -21.03 12.71
CA SER A 91 9.29 -21.01 13.80
C SER A 91 10.34 -19.90 13.65
N ALA A 92 10.20 -19.05 12.64
CA ALA A 92 11.16 -17.99 12.31
C ALA A 92 10.87 -16.70 13.08
N GLY A 93 11.94 -15.97 13.41
CA GLY A 93 11.82 -14.63 13.99
C GLY A 93 11.14 -13.61 13.06
N PRO A 94 10.73 -12.45 13.59
CA PRO A 94 10.10 -11.39 12.79
C PRO A 94 10.97 -10.90 11.64
N MET A 95 12.30 -10.82 11.83
CA MET A 95 13.24 -10.29 10.82
C MET A 95 13.89 -11.36 9.94
N ASP A 96 13.26 -12.52 9.81
CA ASP A 96 13.79 -13.61 8.99
C ASP A 96 13.80 -13.24 7.50
N ARG A 97 14.95 -13.42 6.83
CA ARG A 97 15.16 -13.05 5.42
C ARG A 97 14.22 -13.78 4.46
N ARG A 98 13.70 -14.94 4.85
CA ARG A 98 12.68 -15.66 4.06
C ARG A 98 11.38 -14.88 3.93
N ARG A 99 11.05 -14.03 4.92
CA ARG A 99 9.86 -13.15 4.85
C ARG A 99 10.02 -12.12 3.74
N GLN A 100 11.22 -11.54 3.64
CA GLN A 100 11.52 -10.57 2.61
C GLN A 100 11.48 -11.21 1.22
N ALA A 101 12.13 -12.36 1.06
CA ALA A 101 12.11 -13.11 -0.19
C ALA A 101 10.68 -13.47 -0.63
N ALA A 102 9.85 -13.98 0.29
CA ALA A 102 8.48 -14.33 -0.02
C ALA A 102 7.63 -13.10 -0.36
N ALA A 103 7.79 -12.00 0.36
CA ALA A 103 7.06 -10.76 0.13
C ALA A 103 7.43 -10.09 -1.20
N GLU A 104 8.72 -10.05 -1.57
CA GLU A 104 9.16 -9.51 -2.86
C GLU A 104 8.58 -10.32 -4.02
N VAL A 105 8.63 -11.66 -3.94
CA VAL A 105 8.02 -12.52 -4.97
C VAL A 105 6.51 -12.31 -5.04
N LEU A 106 5.83 -12.19 -3.89
CA LEU A 106 4.41 -11.92 -3.85
C LEU A 106 4.04 -10.58 -4.52
N CYS A 107 4.78 -9.51 -4.20
CA CYS A 107 4.57 -8.19 -4.79
C CYS A 107 4.86 -8.16 -6.30
N ASP A 108 5.90 -8.85 -6.78
CA ASP A 108 6.22 -8.93 -8.21
C ASP A 108 5.10 -9.62 -9.01
N GLU A 109 4.66 -10.78 -8.55
CA GLU A 109 3.55 -11.49 -9.21
C GLU A 109 2.24 -10.72 -9.11
N ALA A 110 1.94 -10.09 -7.97
CA ALA A 110 0.77 -9.23 -7.83
C ALA A 110 0.80 -8.05 -8.82
N PHE A 111 1.98 -7.44 -9.03
CA PHE A 111 2.15 -6.36 -10.01
C PHE A 111 1.84 -6.81 -11.43
N LYS A 112 2.25 -8.03 -11.83
CA LYS A 112 1.93 -8.61 -13.15
C LYS A 112 0.43 -8.86 -13.33
N LEU A 113 -0.26 -9.21 -12.25
CA LEU A 113 -1.70 -9.50 -12.25
C LEU A 113 -2.57 -8.25 -12.14
N LYS A 114 -2.03 -7.11 -11.68
CA LYS A 114 -2.82 -5.92 -11.27
C LYS A 114 -3.77 -5.41 -12.36
N GLU A 115 -3.34 -5.40 -13.62
CA GLU A 115 -4.14 -4.86 -14.73
C GLU A 115 -5.21 -5.85 -15.23
N ASP A 116 -4.86 -7.13 -15.37
CA ASP A 116 -5.73 -8.15 -16.00
C ASP A 116 -6.58 -8.95 -14.99
N HIS A 117 -6.08 -9.11 -13.77
CA HIS A 117 -6.66 -9.95 -12.71
C HIS A 117 -6.58 -9.26 -11.33
N PRO A 118 -7.28 -8.12 -11.13
CA PRO A 118 -7.17 -7.30 -9.93
C PRO A 118 -7.52 -8.02 -8.62
N ALA A 119 -8.54 -8.88 -8.62
CA ALA A 119 -8.90 -9.69 -7.44
C ALA A 119 -7.79 -10.69 -7.06
N SER A 120 -7.13 -11.30 -8.04
CA SER A 120 -5.96 -12.14 -7.77
C SER A 120 -4.79 -11.30 -7.28
N ALA A 121 -4.49 -10.15 -7.91
CA ALA A 121 -3.46 -9.24 -7.43
C ALA A 121 -3.68 -8.82 -5.97
N LEU A 122 -4.93 -8.54 -5.59
CA LEU A 122 -5.32 -8.25 -4.22
C LEU A 122 -4.94 -9.40 -3.27
N GLY A 123 -5.28 -10.65 -3.60
CA GLY A 123 -4.93 -11.82 -2.80
C GLY A 123 -3.42 -11.95 -2.56
N TRP A 124 -2.61 -11.70 -3.60
CA TRP A 124 -1.15 -11.74 -3.50
C TRP A 124 -0.58 -10.60 -2.65
N TYR A 125 -1.10 -9.36 -2.77
CA TYR A 125 -0.70 -8.26 -1.90
C TYR A 125 -1.13 -8.47 -0.44
N LEU A 126 -2.30 -9.04 -0.18
CA LEU A 126 -2.75 -9.39 1.17
C LEU A 126 -1.83 -10.44 1.80
N ALA A 127 -1.43 -11.47 1.04
CA ALA A 127 -0.44 -12.45 1.48
C ALA A 127 0.93 -11.81 1.77
N ALA A 128 1.37 -10.86 0.93
CA ALA A 128 2.63 -10.14 1.14
C ALA A 128 2.60 -9.35 2.46
N ALA A 129 1.52 -8.60 2.69
CA ALA A 129 1.31 -7.85 3.93
C ALA A 129 1.28 -8.79 5.16
N ARG A 130 0.61 -9.95 5.06
CA ARG A 130 0.55 -10.94 6.15
C ARG A 130 1.93 -11.48 6.52
N ILE A 131 2.77 -11.77 5.54
CA ILE A 131 4.14 -12.29 5.77
C ILE A 131 5.03 -11.26 6.46
N THR A 132 4.89 -9.98 6.08
CA THR A 132 5.73 -8.88 6.58
C THR A 132 5.21 -8.26 7.87
N TYR A 133 3.93 -8.45 8.20
CA TYR A 133 3.28 -7.85 9.38
C TYR A 133 4.05 -8.04 10.71
N PRO A 134 4.59 -9.23 11.07
CA PRO A 134 5.35 -9.39 12.31
C PRO A 134 6.59 -8.48 12.40
N ALA A 135 7.30 -8.28 11.29
CA ALA A 135 8.42 -7.35 11.23
C ALA A 135 7.96 -5.88 11.24
N ALA A 136 6.86 -5.57 10.54
CA ALA A 136 6.32 -4.23 10.48
C ALA A 136 5.96 -3.72 11.88
N ILE A 137 5.24 -4.51 12.68
CA ILE A 137 4.94 -4.14 14.08
C ILE A 137 6.23 -4.05 14.92
N SER A 138 7.21 -4.92 14.69
CA SER A 138 8.45 -4.90 15.48
C SER A 138 9.37 -3.70 15.18
N SER A 139 9.19 -3.01 14.05
CA SER A 139 10.10 -1.95 13.57
C SER A 139 9.42 -0.62 13.23
N HIS A 140 8.12 -0.46 13.51
CA HIS A 140 7.38 0.75 13.14
C HIS A 140 7.84 2.04 13.84
N ASP A 141 8.43 1.94 15.02
CA ASP A 141 8.96 3.07 15.80
C ASP A 141 10.44 3.40 15.46
N ASP A 142 11.07 2.62 14.58
CA ASP A 142 12.47 2.82 14.25
C ASP A 142 12.66 4.05 13.35
N ARG A 143 13.67 4.87 13.65
CA ARG A 143 14.03 6.06 12.84
C ARG A 143 14.36 5.75 11.39
N LYS A 144 14.73 4.50 11.09
CA LYS A 144 14.97 4.01 9.73
C LYS A 144 14.05 2.82 9.50
N PRO A 145 13.05 2.93 8.60
CA PRO A 145 12.14 1.84 8.34
C PRO A 145 12.90 0.64 7.77
N SER A 146 12.57 -0.55 8.27
CA SER A 146 13.11 -1.80 7.74
C SER A 146 12.60 -2.06 6.31
N GLU A 147 13.31 -2.91 5.56
CA GLU A 147 12.88 -3.37 4.23
C GLU A 147 11.51 -4.07 4.31
N LEU A 148 11.28 -4.84 5.38
CA LEU A 148 10.01 -5.51 5.64
C LEU A 148 8.87 -4.55 5.96
N LEU A 149 9.13 -3.48 6.72
CA LEU A 149 8.13 -2.43 6.95
C LEU A 149 7.78 -1.69 5.65
N THR A 150 8.79 -1.44 4.80
CA THR A 150 8.58 -0.83 3.48
C THR A 150 7.68 -1.70 2.59
N LEU A 151 7.98 -3.00 2.51
CA LEU A 151 7.16 -3.97 1.77
C LEU A 151 5.75 -4.10 2.35
N TYR A 152 5.61 -4.08 3.68
CA TYR A 152 4.31 -4.08 4.35
C TYR A 152 3.47 -2.86 3.97
N ASN A 153 4.03 -1.66 4.09
CA ASN A 153 3.33 -0.41 3.78
C ASN A 153 2.95 -0.34 2.29
N HIS A 154 3.85 -0.76 1.40
CA HIS A 154 3.56 -0.86 -0.04
C HIS A 154 2.38 -1.81 -0.30
N ALA A 155 2.43 -3.04 0.24
CA ALA A 155 1.37 -4.03 0.07
C ALA A 155 0.03 -3.54 0.64
N CYS A 156 0.04 -2.86 1.80
CA CYS A 156 -1.17 -2.25 2.38
C CYS A 156 -1.77 -1.20 1.45
N ALA A 157 -0.96 -0.29 0.90
CA ALA A 157 -1.47 0.77 0.03
C ALA A 157 -2.10 0.20 -1.25
N ILE A 158 -1.41 -0.73 -1.93
CA ILE A 158 -1.93 -1.30 -3.17
C ILE A 158 -3.14 -2.19 -2.91
N ALA A 159 -3.14 -2.99 -1.83
CA ALA A 159 -4.31 -3.77 -1.43
C ALA A 159 -5.52 -2.88 -1.12
N ALA A 160 -5.32 -1.73 -0.47
CA ALA A 160 -6.38 -0.76 -0.20
C ALA A 160 -6.98 -0.17 -1.48
N GLU A 161 -6.13 0.25 -2.43
CA GLU A 161 -6.58 0.76 -3.73
C GLU A 161 -7.38 -0.30 -4.49
N LEU A 162 -6.86 -1.53 -4.56
CA LEU A 162 -7.55 -2.64 -5.25
C LEU A 162 -8.88 -2.98 -4.58
N ALA A 163 -8.91 -3.08 -3.25
CA ALA A 163 -10.14 -3.31 -2.51
C ALA A 163 -11.16 -2.19 -2.75
N PHE A 164 -10.71 -0.93 -2.80
CA PHE A 164 -11.59 0.21 -3.06
C PHE A 164 -12.20 0.13 -4.46
N LEU A 165 -11.39 -0.21 -5.47
CA LEU A 165 -11.85 -0.37 -6.85
C LEU A 165 -12.85 -1.54 -7.01
N GLU A 166 -12.55 -2.70 -6.41
CA GLU A 166 -13.40 -3.89 -6.50
C GLU A 166 -14.74 -3.71 -5.76
N SER A 167 -14.73 -3.05 -4.59
CA SER A 167 -15.95 -2.74 -3.84
C SER A 167 -16.74 -1.55 -4.38
N ARG A 168 -16.17 -0.78 -5.31
CA ARG A 168 -16.65 0.55 -5.71
C ARG A 168 -16.85 1.49 -4.51
N GLY A 169 -15.95 1.41 -3.53
CA GLY A 169 -16.02 2.16 -2.28
C GLY A 169 -17.04 1.64 -1.27
N GLY A 170 -17.66 0.48 -1.49
CA GLY A 170 -18.66 -0.09 -0.59
C GLY A 170 -18.08 -0.98 0.53
N HIS A 171 -18.91 -1.29 1.52
CA HIS A 171 -18.58 -2.12 2.69
C HIS A 171 -18.72 -3.64 2.44
N SER A 172 -18.20 -4.13 1.31
CA SER A 172 -18.23 -5.55 0.97
C SER A 172 -16.95 -6.27 1.39
N THR A 173 -17.06 -7.54 1.78
CA THR A 173 -15.90 -8.43 1.83
C THR A 173 -15.47 -8.77 0.40
N ILE A 174 -14.17 -8.65 0.15
CA ILE A 174 -13.55 -8.91 -1.15
C ILE A 174 -12.58 -10.06 -0.96
N GLU A 175 -12.61 -11.03 -1.87
CA GLU A 175 -11.75 -12.21 -1.82
C GLU A 175 -10.72 -12.17 -2.95
N GLY A 176 -9.52 -12.64 -2.65
CA GLY A 176 -8.44 -12.79 -3.61
C GLY A 176 -7.68 -14.08 -3.37
N GLU A 177 -7.40 -14.83 -4.44
CA GLU A 177 -6.58 -16.03 -4.36
C GLU A 177 -5.10 -15.69 -4.26
N SER A 178 -4.39 -16.39 -3.39
CA SER A 178 -2.93 -16.31 -3.24
C SER A 178 -2.31 -17.71 -3.20
N PRO A 179 -0.98 -17.83 -3.36
CA PRO A 179 -0.28 -19.10 -3.17
C PRO A 179 -0.48 -19.75 -1.79
N LEU A 180 -0.88 -18.96 -0.79
CA LEU A 180 -1.08 -19.38 0.59
C LEU A 180 -2.54 -19.71 0.92
N GLY A 181 -3.45 -19.56 -0.05
CA GLY A 181 -4.89 -19.75 0.09
C GLY A 181 -5.69 -18.50 -0.27
N THR A 182 -7.01 -18.59 -0.13
CA THR A 182 -7.92 -17.45 -0.31
C THR A 182 -7.76 -16.48 0.85
N GLU A 183 -7.40 -15.25 0.51
CA GLU A 183 -7.32 -14.12 1.42
C GLU A 183 -8.59 -13.27 1.25
N SER A 184 -9.17 -12.77 2.34
CA SER A 184 -10.38 -11.94 2.28
C SER A 184 -10.19 -10.67 3.08
N VAL A 185 -10.65 -9.53 2.56
CA VAL A 185 -10.52 -8.23 3.20
C VAL A 185 -11.88 -7.50 3.24
N SER A 186 -12.14 -6.80 4.33
CA SER A 186 -13.27 -5.88 4.46
C SER A 186 -12.80 -4.54 5.03
N PHE A 187 -13.48 -3.46 4.66
CA PHE A 187 -13.23 -2.16 5.29
C PHE A 187 -13.82 -2.09 6.68
N GLN A 188 -13.12 -1.41 7.58
CA GLN A 188 -13.61 -1.07 8.90
C GLN A 188 -14.30 0.29 8.85
N SER A 189 -15.64 0.29 8.80
CA SER A 189 -16.45 1.51 8.63
C SER A 189 -16.72 2.28 9.93
N ASP A 190 -16.62 1.62 11.09
CA ASP A 190 -17.20 2.15 12.34
C ASP A 190 -16.16 2.45 13.43
N ALA A 191 -14.87 2.43 13.09
CA ALA A 191 -13.82 2.73 14.06
C ALA A 191 -13.64 4.25 14.22
N PRO A 192 -13.55 4.78 15.46
CA PRO A 192 -13.22 6.18 15.69
C PRO A 192 -11.95 6.58 14.94
N HIS A 193 -11.97 7.75 14.29
CA HIS A 193 -10.86 8.30 13.48
C HIS A 193 -10.53 7.57 12.19
N CYS A 194 -11.38 6.62 11.75
CA CYS A 194 -11.30 6.04 10.42
C CYS A 194 -12.19 6.80 9.43
N PHE A 195 -11.71 6.98 8.21
CA PHE A 195 -12.54 7.44 7.09
C PHE A 195 -13.37 6.28 6.54
N ASP A 196 -14.60 6.57 6.12
CA ASP A 196 -15.38 5.65 5.30
C ASP A 196 -14.78 5.66 3.88
N PRO A 197 -14.36 4.52 3.31
CA PRO A 197 -13.95 4.44 1.90
C PRO A 197 -14.96 5.10 0.95
N ALA A 198 -16.26 5.00 1.24
CA ALA A 198 -17.34 5.58 0.43
C ALA A 198 -17.32 7.11 0.37
N ASP A 199 -16.59 7.78 1.26
CA ASP A 199 -16.43 9.24 1.26
C ASP A 199 -15.55 9.72 0.09
N PHE A 200 -14.83 8.82 -0.58
CA PHE A 200 -13.92 9.15 -1.68
C PHE A 200 -14.44 8.63 -3.03
N ASP A 201 -14.27 9.41 -4.09
CA ASP A 201 -14.56 8.96 -5.46
C ASP A 201 -13.36 8.26 -6.10
N ASN A 202 -12.16 8.58 -5.61
CA ASN A 202 -10.93 7.98 -6.07
C ASN A 202 -9.97 7.85 -4.90
N LEU A 203 -9.26 6.73 -4.87
CA LEU A 203 -8.22 6.46 -3.89
C LEU A 203 -6.96 6.09 -4.65
N LYS A 204 -5.87 6.82 -4.41
CA LYS A 204 -4.61 6.62 -5.12
C LYS A 204 -3.44 6.42 -4.17
N VAL A 205 -2.60 5.44 -4.49
CA VAL A 205 -1.40 5.13 -3.71
C VAL A 205 -0.44 6.31 -3.77
N ALA A 206 -0.06 6.84 -2.61
CA ALA A 206 0.68 8.09 -2.53
C ALA A 206 2.04 7.98 -3.24
N GLU A 207 2.77 6.88 -3.07
CA GLU A 207 4.07 6.64 -3.70
C GLU A 207 4.03 6.65 -5.24
N LEU A 208 2.86 6.43 -5.87
CA LEU A 208 2.66 6.49 -7.32
C LEU A 208 2.27 7.89 -7.83
N LEU A 209 1.97 8.85 -6.96
CA LEU A 209 1.59 10.20 -7.38
C LEU A 209 2.83 11.08 -7.63
N LYS A 210 2.91 11.76 -8.78
CA LYS A 210 3.97 12.74 -9.07
C LYS A 210 3.39 14.15 -9.01
N VAL A 211 3.87 14.97 -8.10
CA VAL A 211 3.53 16.41 -8.10
C VAL A 211 4.54 17.13 -9.01
N LYS A 212 4.04 17.77 -10.07
CA LYS A 212 4.88 18.55 -10.99
C LYS A 212 5.62 19.65 -10.21
N GLY A 213 6.93 19.74 -10.41
CA GLY A 213 7.79 20.74 -9.76
C GLY A 213 8.45 20.27 -8.46
N TYR A 214 8.07 19.09 -7.94
CA TYR A 214 8.70 18.48 -6.78
C TYR A 214 9.54 17.27 -7.21
N SER A 215 10.81 17.25 -6.81
CA SER A 215 11.76 16.16 -7.08
C SER A 215 11.88 15.18 -5.93
N GLU A 216 11.56 15.62 -4.71
CA GLU A 216 11.78 14.87 -3.48
C GLU A 216 10.49 14.72 -2.68
N ARG A 217 10.44 13.66 -1.89
CA ARG A 217 9.35 13.33 -0.98
C ARG A 217 9.95 12.98 0.37
N GLU A 218 9.46 13.65 1.39
CA GLU A 218 9.71 13.24 2.76
C GLU A 218 8.67 12.18 3.14
N ILE A 219 9.14 11.05 3.65
CA ILE A 219 8.28 9.96 4.14
C ILE A 219 8.51 9.87 5.63
N GLU A 220 7.47 10.15 6.40
CA GLU A 220 7.50 9.90 7.84
C GLU A 220 7.43 8.38 8.09
N PRO A 221 8.27 7.86 9.00
CA PRO A 221 8.19 6.47 9.41
C PRO A 221 6.85 6.20 10.11
N GLY A 222 6.26 5.05 9.83
CA GLY A 222 5.00 4.65 10.42
C GLY A 222 4.47 3.33 9.87
N LEU A 223 3.44 2.82 10.54
CA LEU A 223 2.75 1.60 10.14
C LEU A 223 1.56 1.93 9.23
N GLY A 224 1.54 1.35 8.04
CA GLY A 224 0.45 1.48 7.07
C GLY A 224 0.87 2.11 5.74
N GLY A 225 0.10 1.82 4.70
CA GLY A 225 0.31 2.32 3.36
C GLY A 225 -0.32 3.69 3.16
N SER A 226 0.46 4.66 2.68
CA SER A 226 -0.03 6.01 2.42
C SER A 226 -0.79 6.10 1.10
N LEU A 227 -1.96 6.74 1.15
CA LEU A 227 -2.86 6.98 0.03
C LEU A 227 -3.34 8.44 0.03
N ALA A 228 -3.91 8.86 -1.10
CA ALA A 228 -4.65 10.10 -1.22
C ALA A 228 -6.07 9.77 -1.70
N GLY A 229 -7.06 10.05 -0.85
CA GLY A 229 -8.47 10.03 -1.20
C GLY A 229 -8.85 11.35 -1.86
N HIS A 230 -9.58 11.32 -2.96
CA HIS A 230 -9.96 12.52 -3.70
C HIS A 230 -11.48 12.65 -3.80
N ILE A 231 -11.96 13.86 -3.46
CA ILE A 231 -13.35 14.28 -3.56
C ILE A 231 -13.39 15.43 -4.59
N PRO A 232 -13.80 15.18 -5.85
CA PRO A 232 -13.95 16.24 -6.85
C PRO A 232 -15.06 17.22 -6.46
N SER A 233 -14.87 18.47 -6.87
CA SER A 233 -15.91 19.50 -6.82
C SER A 233 -16.85 19.30 -8.00
N THR A 234 -18.05 18.77 -7.74
CA THR A 234 -19.17 18.75 -8.69
C THR A 234 -20.09 19.93 -8.40
N GLU A 235 -20.91 20.37 -9.36
CA GLU A 235 -21.89 21.45 -9.12
C GLU A 235 -22.82 21.12 -7.94
N GLU A 236 -23.24 19.86 -7.84
CA GLU A 236 -24.09 19.34 -6.76
C GLU A 236 -23.39 19.43 -5.39
N ARG A 237 -22.11 19.02 -5.30
CA ARG A 237 -21.35 19.08 -4.05
C ARG A 237 -20.94 20.50 -3.68
N ALA A 238 -20.60 21.35 -4.65
CA ALA A 238 -20.31 22.75 -4.40
C ALA A 238 -21.55 23.52 -3.91
N ALA A 239 -22.75 23.10 -4.32
CA ALA A 239 -24.01 23.64 -3.80
C ALA A 239 -24.33 23.13 -2.39
N ALA A 240 -23.97 21.87 -2.07
CA ALA A 240 -24.20 21.26 -0.76
C ALA A 240 -23.16 21.64 0.30
N ASP A 241 -21.90 21.82 -0.10
CA ASP A 241 -20.77 22.20 0.74
C ASP A 241 -20.07 23.43 0.16
N PRO A 242 -20.41 24.64 0.63
CA PRO A 242 -19.81 25.88 0.13
C PRO A 242 -18.33 26.04 0.52
N PHE A 243 -17.78 25.18 1.39
CA PHE A 243 -16.37 25.19 1.76
C PHE A 243 -15.51 24.26 0.91
N LEU A 244 -16.12 23.40 0.08
CA LEU A 244 -15.38 22.54 -0.85
C LEU A 244 -14.66 23.41 -1.90
N PRO A 245 -13.33 23.32 -2.04
CA PRO A 245 -12.61 24.08 -3.06
C PRO A 245 -13.12 23.75 -4.46
N LYS A 246 -13.09 24.72 -5.38
CA LYS A 246 -13.56 24.55 -6.79
C LYS A 246 -12.87 23.42 -7.56
N ILE A 247 -11.68 23.00 -7.11
CA ILE A 247 -10.90 21.93 -7.74
C ILE A 247 -11.12 20.56 -7.07
N GLY A 248 -11.90 20.51 -5.98
CA GLY A 248 -12.02 19.36 -5.10
C GLY A 248 -11.05 19.40 -3.94
N MET A 249 -11.00 18.30 -3.19
CA MET A 249 -10.16 18.11 -2.02
C MET A 249 -9.43 16.77 -2.11
N ALA A 250 -8.13 16.78 -1.84
CA ALA A 250 -7.33 15.57 -1.65
C ALA A 250 -7.02 15.41 -0.17
N ILE A 251 -7.39 14.28 0.40
CA ILE A 251 -7.24 13.95 1.82
C ILE A 251 -6.14 12.89 1.92
N PRO A 252 -5.08 13.12 2.72
CA PRO A 252 -4.09 12.10 3.00
C PRO A 252 -4.71 11.04 3.92
N VAL A 253 -4.56 9.77 3.55
CA VAL A 253 -5.13 8.64 4.28
C VAL A 253 -4.08 7.55 4.44
N THR A 254 -4.04 6.89 5.60
CA THR A 254 -3.18 5.73 5.83
C THR A 254 -4.01 4.46 5.93
N ALA A 255 -3.73 3.47 5.08
CA ALA A 255 -4.33 2.15 5.14
C ALA A 255 -3.52 1.20 6.04
N THR A 256 -4.15 0.60 7.05
CA THR A 256 -3.57 -0.48 7.85
C THR A 256 -4.37 -1.75 7.69
N LEU A 257 -3.68 -2.90 7.60
CA LEU A 257 -4.31 -4.21 7.60
C LEU A 257 -4.23 -4.83 9.00
N HIS A 258 -5.37 -5.31 9.48
CA HIS A 258 -5.51 -6.06 10.72
C HIS A 258 -5.80 -7.52 10.36
N PHE A 259 -4.92 -8.42 10.79
CA PHE A 259 -5.01 -9.85 10.51
C PHE A 259 -5.74 -10.54 11.66
N SER A 260 -6.85 -11.21 11.38
CA SER A 260 -7.53 -12.08 12.35
C SER A 260 -7.04 -13.52 12.20
N SER A 261 -6.72 -14.15 13.33
CA SER A 261 -6.32 -15.55 13.46
C SER A 261 -7.52 -16.49 13.52
#